data_AF-X1V259-F1
#
_entry.id   AF-X1V259-F1
#
_cell.length_a   1.000
_cell.length_b   1.000
_cell.length_c   1.000
_cell.angle_alpha   90.00
_cell.angle_beta   90.00
_cell.angle_gamma   90.00
#
_symmetry.space_group_name_H-M   'P 1'
#
loop_
_entity.id
_entity.type
_entity.pdbx_description
1 polymer ?
#
loop_
_entity_poly.entity_id
_entity_poly.type
_entity_poly.pdbx_seq_one_letter_code
_entity_poly.pdbx_strand_id
1 'polypeptide(L)'
;MRVFLDYLPLRELIPPFQGEAVDEVIGYAAHEGGHCLWSSEDSKDEVERLLASRTTGRRISNVPQAVEEVLRVSNILEDAFIDYHVGEQWPVLGEYIHISRQKVGSRRPIDLDIIARDPRPTYNQMCNLWIACSLYDTDLPKRMSARVRRAMTFLMSKSVEAVQTSQSQRRLQFAVDSWDYLIANFPKRDDPLPRQ
;
A
#
# COMPACT_ATOMS: atom_id res chain seq x y z
N MET A 1 -0.29 15.17 12.97
CA MET A 1 0.70 14.10 12.67
C MET A 1 2.14 14.64 12.74
N ARG A 2 3.14 13.84 13.15
CA ARG A 2 4.59 14.18 13.04
C ARG A 2 5.18 13.44 11.84
N VAL A 3 5.83 14.16 10.92
CA VAL A 3 6.55 13.58 9.78
C VAL A 3 7.93 13.10 10.24
N PHE A 4 8.25 11.83 9.96
CA PHE A 4 9.60 11.30 10.11
C PHE A 4 10.19 11.09 8.73
N LEU A 5 11.26 11.84 8.42
CA LEU A 5 11.96 11.68 7.16
C LEU A 5 12.99 10.57 7.27
N ASP A 6 12.95 9.61 6.34
CA ASP A 6 13.97 8.58 6.23
C ASP A 6 15.21 9.12 5.51
N TYR A 7 16.28 9.33 6.27
CA TYR A 7 17.60 9.75 5.76
C TYR A 7 18.54 8.58 5.48
N LEU A 8 18.08 7.32 5.59
CA LEU A 8 18.89 6.14 5.25
C LEU A 8 19.57 6.23 3.88
N PRO A 9 18.95 6.79 2.80
CA PRO A 9 19.63 6.93 1.51
C PRO A 9 20.91 7.78 1.57
N LEU A 10 21.01 8.69 2.54
CA LEU A 10 22.15 9.60 2.70
C LEU A 10 23.14 9.15 3.78
N ARG A 11 22.73 8.24 4.69
CA ARG A 11 23.46 7.94 5.93
C ARG A 11 24.91 7.49 5.72
N GLU A 12 25.14 6.68 4.69
CA GLU A 12 26.46 6.10 4.40
C GLU A 12 27.23 6.84 3.29
N LEU A 13 26.68 7.94 2.77
CA LEU A 13 27.29 8.70 1.67
C LEU A 13 28.22 9.80 2.21
N ILE A 14 29.33 10.04 1.51
CA ILE A 14 30.26 11.13 1.81
C ILE A 14 29.85 12.37 1.01
N PRO A 15 29.66 13.54 1.65
CA PRO A 15 29.36 14.77 0.93
C PRO A 15 30.48 15.22 -0.03
N PRO A 16 30.14 15.89 -1.15
CA PRO A 16 28.78 16.28 -1.57
C PRO A 16 27.97 15.07 -2.05
N PHE A 17 26.68 15.02 -1.68
CA PHE A 17 25.79 13.94 -2.07
C PHE A 17 25.50 13.97 -3.57
N GLN A 18 25.36 12.80 -4.18
CA GLN A 18 24.85 12.68 -5.54
C GLN A 18 23.37 13.11 -5.57
N GLY A 19 22.97 13.83 -6.62
CA GLY A 19 21.61 14.36 -6.77
C GLY A 19 20.53 13.30 -6.57
N GLU A 20 20.68 12.12 -7.17
CA GLU A 20 19.71 11.02 -7.07
C GLU A 20 19.42 10.58 -5.61
N ALA A 21 20.42 10.61 -4.73
CA ALA A 21 20.23 10.20 -3.34
C ALA A 21 19.45 11.26 -2.55
N VAL A 22 19.59 12.53 -2.92
CA VAL A 22 18.79 13.64 -2.37
C VAL A 22 17.37 13.58 -2.91
N ASP A 23 17.20 13.27 -4.21
CA ASP A 23 15.91 13.13 -4.87
C ASP A 23 15.04 12.05 -4.20
N GLU A 24 15.65 10.92 -3.80
CA GLU A 24 14.96 9.85 -3.04
C GLU A 24 14.40 10.38 -1.70
N VAL A 25 15.18 11.18 -0.96
CA VAL A 25 14.74 11.76 0.32
C VAL A 25 13.66 12.83 0.13
N ILE A 26 13.75 13.63 -0.93
CA ILE A 26 12.68 14.59 -1.29
C ILE A 26 11.39 13.82 -1.60
N GLY A 27 11.48 12.68 -2.28
CA GLY A 27 10.34 11.81 -2.56
C GLY A 27 9.65 11.33 -1.29
N TYR A 28 10.40 10.83 -0.31
CA TYR A 28 9.84 10.45 0.99
C TYR A 28 9.19 11.66 1.69
N ALA A 29 9.83 12.83 1.65
CA ALA A 29 9.27 14.03 2.25
C ALA A 29 7.96 14.48 1.61
N ALA A 30 7.87 14.44 0.28
CA ALA A 30 6.67 14.80 -0.46
C ALA A 30 5.51 13.85 -0.15
N HIS A 31 5.80 12.55 -0.09
CA HIS A 31 4.83 11.52 0.26
C HIS A 31 4.28 11.71 1.68
N GLU A 32 5.14 11.83 2.68
CA GLU A 32 4.72 12.08 4.08
C GLU A 32 4.01 13.43 4.25
N GLY A 33 4.40 14.43 3.47
CA GLY A 33 3.71 15.71 3.37
C GLY A 33 2.27 15.54 2.89
N GLY A 34 2.02 14.65 1.94
CA GLY A 34 0.68 14.29 1.49
C GLY A 34 -0.16 13.66 2.60
N HIS A 35 0.41 12.72 3.37
CA HIS A 35 -0.29 12.13 4.52
C HIS A 35 -0.72 13.19 5.54
N CYS A 36 0.08 14.23 5.76
CA CYS A 36 -0.30 15.36 6.62
C CYS A 36 -1.53 16.12 6.13
N LEU A 37 -1.80 16.12 4.83
CA LEU A 37 -2.90 16.88 4.23
C LEU A 37 -4.20 16.08 4.16
N TRP A 38 -4.11 14.76 3.93
CA TRP A 38 -5.27 13.98 3.49
C TRP A 38 -5.59 12.74 4.32
N SER A 39 -4.69 12.28 5.18
CA SER A 39 -4.94 11.10 6.01
C SER A 39 -5.71 11.45 7.28
N SER A 40 -6.55 10.52 7.76
CA SER A 40 -7.32 10.69 9.01
C SER A 40 -6.43 10.40 10.22
N GLU A 41 -6.39 11.32 11.19
CA GLU A 41 -5.74 11.10 12.49
C GLU A 41 -6.49 10.04 13.34
N ASP A 42 -7.78 9.83 13.06
CA ASP A 42 -8.67 8.90 13.77
C ASP A 42 -8.84 7.55 13.04
N SER A 43 -7.95 7.24 12.10
CA SER A 43 -8.05 6.04 11.23
C SER A 43 -8.25 4.73 12.01
N LYS A 44 -7.56 4.58 13.15
CA LYS A 44 -7.69 3.40 14.01
C LYS A 44 -9.11 3.27 14.59
N ASP A 45 -9.62 4.34 15.17
CA ASP A 45 -10.95 4.37 15.80
C ASP A 45 -12.06 4.22 14.75
N GLU A 46 -11.86 4.76 13.55
CA GLU A 46 -12.73 4.52 12.40
C GLU A 46 -12.74 3.05 11.97
N VAL A 47 -11.58 2.41 11.85
CA VAL A 47 -11.47 0.98 11.52
C VAL A 47 -12.12 0.11 12.59
N GLU A 48 -11.91 0.40 13.88
CA GLU A 48 -12.57 -0.30 14.98
C GLU A 48 -14.09 -0.23 14.86
N ARG A 49 -14.65 0.96 14.57
CA ARG A 49 -16.09 1.15 14.34
C ARG A 49 -16.59 0.40 13.11
N LEU A 50 -15.85 0.43 12.01
CA LEU A 50 -16.21 -0.30 10.78
C LEU A 50 -16.23 -1.82 11.03
N LEU A 51 -15.23 -2.37 11.71
CA LEU A 51 -15.19 -3.80 12.07
C LEU A 51 -16.30 -4.18 13.05
N ALA A 52 -16.61 -3.32 14.03
CA ALA A 52 -17.72 -3.53 14.96
C ALA A 52 -19.09 -3.60 14.23
N SER A 53 -19.32 -2.73 13.24
CA SER A 53 -20.57 -2.73 12.45
C SER A 53 -20.75 -3.99 11.60
N ARG A 54 -19.65 -4.59 11.12
CA ARG A 54 -19.65 -5.80 10.29
C ARG A 54 -19.72 -7.10 11.08
N THR A 55 -19.38 -7.06 12.38
CA THR A 55 -19.35 -8.24 13.26
C THR A 55 -20.71 -8.59 13.85
N THR A 56 -21.78 -7.87 13.50
CA THR A 56 -23.17 -8.26 13.74
C THR A 56 -23.49 -9.59 13.01
N GLY A 57 -23.01 -10.73 13.56
CA GLY A 57 -23.17 -12.09 13.01
C GLY A 57 -21.89 -12.89 12.75
N ARG A 58 -20.68 -12.30 12.82
CA ARG A 58 -19.39 -13.00 12.67
C ARG A 58 -18.52 -12.75 13.91
N ARG A 59 -18.03 -13.82 14.57
CA ARG A 59 -17.02 -13.68 15.64
C ARG A 59 -15.64 -13.40 15.03
N ILE A 60 -15.16 -12.17 15.13
CA ILE A 60 -13.72 -11.88 15.00
C ILE A 60 -13.09 -12.21 16.35
N SER A 61 -12.27 -13.27 16.41
CA SER A 61 -11.66 -13.76 17.65
C SER A 61 -10.51 -12.91 18.17
N ASN A 62 -10.03 -11.93 17.40
CA ASN A 62 -8.94 -11.02 17.79
C ASN A 62 -9.08 -9.65 17.11
N VAL A 63 -9.88 -8.76 17.69
CA VAL A 63 -10.17 -7.43 17.13
C VAL A 63 -8.91 -6.56 16.99
N PRO A 64 -8.00 -6.45 17.99
CA PRO A 64 -6.79 -5.64 17.84
C PRO A 64 -5.93 -6.04 16.65
N GLN A 65 -5.70 -7.34 16.44
CA GLN A 65 -4.92 -7.83 15.31
C GLN A 65 -5.63 -7.59 13.97
N ALA A 66 -6.96 -7.69 13.93
CA ALA A 66 -7.73 -7.38 12.73
C ALA A 66 -7.61 -5.88 12.35
N VAL A 67 -7.65 -4.99 13.35
CA VAL A 67 -7.46 -3.55 13.15
C VAL A 67 -6.08 -3.26 12.55
N GLU A 68 -5.01 -3.83 13.11
CA GLU A 68 -3.65 -3.66 12.59
C GLU A 68 -3.53 -4.13 11.13
N GLU A 69 -4.15 -5.26 10.79
CA GLU A 69 -4.13 -5.80 9.44
C GLU A 69 -4.92 -4.96 8.44
N VAL A 70 -6.07 -4.41 8.86
CA VAL A 70 -6.83 -3.47 8.03
C VAL A 70 -6.06 -2.19 7.83
N LEU A 71 -5.41 -1.64 8.86
CA LEU A 71 -4.57 -0.45 8.73
C LEU A 71 -3.41 -0.69 7.76
N ARG A 72 -2.80 -1.89 7.81
CA ARG A 72 -1.76 -2.28 6.85
C ARG A 72 -2.27 -2.33 5.41
N VAL A 73 -3.47 -2.86 5.19
CA VAL A 73 -4.14 -2.85 3.87
C VAL A 73 -4.52 -1.41 3.46
N SER A 74 -4.95 -0.60 4.43
CA SER A 74 -5.29 0.81 4.22
C SER A 74 -4.09 1.59 3.71
N ASN A 75 -2.88 1.34 4.23
CA ASN A 75 -1.69 2.03 3.75
C ASN A 75 -1.46 1.82 2.25
N ILE A 76 -1.77 0.64 1.69
CA ILE A 76 -1.63 0.42 0.24
C ILE A 76 -2.53 1.36 -0.57
N LEU A 77 -3.77 1.54 -0.11
CA LEU A 77 -4.75 2.41 -0.76
C LEU A 77 -4.46 3.89 -0.50
N GLU A 78 -4.06 4.22 0.72
CA GLU A 78 -3.72 5.58 1.13
C GLU A 78 -2.49 6.04 0.36
N ASP A 79 -1.42 5.24 0.31
CA ASP A 79 -0.21 5.55 -0.45
C ASP A 79 -0.52 5.80 -1.93
N ALA A 80 -1.36 4.96 -2.54
CA ALA A 80 -1.75 5.14 -3.94
C ALA A 80 -2.53 6.45 -4.14
N PHE A 81 -3.41 6.79 -3.19
CA PHE A 81 -4.12 8.06 -3.18
C PHE A 81 -3.14 9.24 -3.06
N ILE A 82 -2.19 9.18 -2.13
CA ILE A 82 -1.20 10.24 -1.91
C ILE A 82 -0.34 10.45 -3.15
N ASP A 83 0.26 9.37 -3.68
CA ASP A 83 1.18 9.44 -4.82
C ASP A 83 0.47 10.06 -6.04
N TYR A 84 -0.78 9.65 -6.29
CA TYR A 84 -1.60 10.23 -7.37
C TYR A 84 -1.91 11.71 -7.13
N HIS A 85 -2.41 12.10 -5.96
CA HIS A 85 -2.85 13.49 -5.72
C HIS A 85 -1.69 14.46 -5.61
N VAL A 86 -0.56 14.05 -5.04
CA VAL A 86 0.67 14.83 -5.06
C VAL A 86 1.14 15.01 -6.50
N GLY A 87 1.15 13.93 -7.31
CA GLY A 87 1.54 14.03 -8.72
C GLY A 87 0.63 14.94 -9.55
N GLU A 88 -0.69 14.88 -9.34
CA GLU A 88 -1.64 15.74 -10.04
C GLU A 88 -1.53 17.21 -9.62
N GLN A 89 -1.35 17.50 -8.33
CA GLN A 89 -1.28 18.88 -7.83
C GLN A 89 0.11 19.51 -7.98
N TRP A 90 1.14 18.71 -7.80
CA TRP A 90 2.54 19.11 -7.81
C TRP A 90 3.38 18.10 -8.59
N PRO A 91 3.36 18.15 -9.95
CA PRO A 91 4.01 17.15 -10.79
C PRO A 91 5.49 16.91 -10.48
N VAL A 92 6.22 17.95 -10.10
CA VAL A 92 7.64 17.84 -9.71
C VAL A 92 7.80 17.01 -8.43
N LEU A 93 6.91 17.19 -7.44
CA LEU A 93 6.91 16.38 -6.23
C LEU A 93 6.48 14.94 -6.52
N GLY A 94 5.54 14.75 -7.44
CA GLY A 94 5.17 13.43 -7.96
C GLY A 94 6.34 12.68 -8.58
N GLU A 95 7.19 13.35 -9.35
CA GLU A 95 8.39 12.75 -9.92
C GLU A 95 9.38 12.29 -8.84
N TYR A 96 9.60 13.09 -7.79
CA TYR A 96 10.44 12.67 -6.67
C TYR A 96 9.87 11.45 -5.93
N ILE A 97 8.54 11.39 -5.75
CA ILE A 97 7.87 10.19 -5.21
C ILE A 97 8.08 9.00 -6.15
N HIS A 98 7.94 9.18 -7.46
CA HIS A 98 8.16 8.12 -8.43
C HIS A 98 9.59 7.56 -8.36
N ILE A 99 10.61 8.44 -8.29
CA ILE A 99 12.02 8.05 -8.10
C ILE A 99 12.20 7.22 -6.82
N SER A 100 11.61 7.67 -5.70
CA SER A 100 11.74 6.94 -4.43
C SER A 100 11.08 5.57 -4.49
N ARG A 101 9.89 5.45 -5.11
CA ARG A 101 9.19 4.18 -5.34
C ARG A 101 9.99 3.22 -6.21
N GLN A 102 10.63 3.70 -7.28
CA GLN A 102 11.50 2.86 -8.12
C GLN A 102 12.70 2.31 -7.32
N LYS A 103 13.35 3.14 -6.50
CA LYS A 103 14.47 2.70 -5.65
C LYS A 103 13.99 1.67 -4.62
N VAL A 104 12.86 1.90 -3.94
CA VAL A 104 12.27 0.93 -2.99
C VAL A 104 11.94 -0.39 -3.69
N GLY A 105 11.30 -0.34 -4.86
CA GLY A 105 10.98 -1.52 -5.67
C GLY A 105 12.22 -2.30 -6.08
N SER A 106 13.27 -1.62 -6.55
CA SER A 106 14.53 -2.26 -6.97
C SER A 106 15.27 -2.99 -5.85
N ARG A 107 15.15 -2.51 -4.60
CA ARG A 107 15.72 -3.14 -3.40
C ARG A 107 14.93 -4.37 -2.94
N ARG A 108 13.76 -4.63 -3.54
CA ARG A 108 12.83 -5.71 -3.17
C ARG A 108 12.61 -6.65 -4.36
N PRO A 109 13.56 -7.54 -4.69
CA PRO A 109 13.40 -8.49 -5.79
C PRO A 109 12.36 -9.56 -5.42
N ILE A 110 11.09 -9.25 -5.66
CA ILE A 110 9.97 -10.19 -5.56
C ILE A 110 9.67 -10.65 -6.99
N ASP A 111 9.71 -11.96 -7.22
CA ASP A 111 9.29 -12.51 -8.51
C ASP A 111 7.76 -12.50 -8.60
N LEU A 112 7.24 -11.38 -9.11
CA LEU A 112 5.82 -11.15 -9.30
C LEU A 112 5.21 -12.11 -10.33
N ASP A 113 6.02 -12.60 -11.27
CA ASP A 113 5.59 -13.51 -12.32
C ASP A 113 5.34 -14.92 -11.74
N ILE A 114 6.16 -15.34 -10.78
CA ILE A 114 5.91 -16.55 -9.98
C ILE A 114 4.62 -16.43 -9.19
N ILE A 115 4.45 -15.32 -8.44
CA ILE A 115 3.22 -15.08 -7.66
C ILE A 115 1.99 -15.07 -8.57
N ALA A 116 2.08 -14.40 -9.73
CA ALA A 116 1.00 -14.27 -10.69
C ALA A 116 0.49 -15.63 -11.20
N ARG A 117 1.41 -16.58 -11.38
CA ARG A 117 1.11 -17.90 -11.94
C ARG A 117 0.81 -18.95 -10.89
N ASP A 118 1.07 -18.66 -9.61
CA ASP A 118 0.78 -19.57 -8.51
C ASP A 118 -0.74 -19.88 -8.47
N PRO A 119 -1.15 -21.17 -8.48
CA PRO A 119 -2.55 -21.54 -8.29
C PRO A 119 -3.02 -21.39 -6.84
N ARG A 120 -2.11 -21.27 -5.87
CA ARG A 120 -2.36 -21.21 -4.42
C ARG A 120 -1.50 -20.15 -3.74
N PRO A 121 -1.55 -18.88 -4.21
CA PRO A 121 -0.80 -17.81 -3.58
C PRO A 121 -1.31 -17.58 -2.15
N THR A 122 -0.44 -17.03 -1.31
CA THR A 122 -0.77 -16.67 0.06
C THR A 122 -1.27 -15.24 0.15
N TYR A 123 -1.83 -14.89 1.30
CA TYR A 123 -2.27 -13.53 1.62
C TYR A 123 -1.15 -12.50 1.37
N ASN A 124 0.06 -12.80 1.85
CA ASN A 124 1.22 -11.93 1.74
C ASN A 124 1.71 -11.76 0.31
N GLN A 125 1.72 -12.85 -0.47
CA GLN A 125 2.07 -12.80 -1.89
C GLN A 125 1.09 -11.94 -2.68
N MET A 126 -0.22 -12.03 -2.39
CA MET A 126 -1.23 -11.19 -3.02
C MET A 126 -1.05 -9.71 -2.67
N CYS A 127 -0.77 -9.38 -1.40
CA CYS A 127 -0.46 -8.01 -1.00
C CYS A 127 0.79 -7.47 -1.71
N ASN A 128 1.86 -8.28 -1.82
CA ASN A 128 3.08 -7.88 -2.51
C ASN A 128 2.84 -7.60 -4.00
N LEU A 129 2.06 -8.46 -4.68
CA LEU A 129 1.69 -8.23 -6.08
C LEU A 129 0.85 -6.96 -6.24
N TRP A 130 -0.07 -6.71 -5.31
CA TRP A 130 -0.90 -5.51 -5.31
C TRP A 130 -0.12 -4.23 -5.05
N ILE A 131 0.80 -4.23 -4.09
CA ILE A 131 1.72 -3.14 -3.80
C ILE A 131 2.56 -2.82 -5.03
N ALA A 132 3.17 -3.84 -5.66
CA ALA A 132 4.02 -3.61 -6.82
C ALA A 132 3.25 -2.95 -7.98
N CYS A 133 2.03 -3.42 -8.24
CA CYS A 133 1.20 -2.86 -9.31
C CYS A 133 0.62 -1.48 -8.96
N SER A 134 0.38 -1.18 -7.69
CA SER A 134 -0.26 0.08 -7.27
C SER A 134 0.73 1.20 -6.96
N LEU A 135 1.93 0.86 -6.46
CA LEU A 135 2.88 1.82 -5.90
C LEU A 135 4.24 1.83 -6.62
N TYR A 136 4.65 0.74 -7.26
CA TYR A 136 5.99 0.63 -7.88
C TYR A 136 5.94 0.67 -9.40
N ASP A 137 4.85 1.18 -9.97
CA ASP A 137 4.62 1.31 -11.41
C ASP A 137 4.92 0.03 -12.20
N THR A 138 4.69 -1.12 -11.55
CA THR A 138 4.94 -2.42 -12.17
C THR A 138 3.72 -2.85 -12.97
N ASP A 139 3.93 -3.15 -14.25
CA ASP A 139 2.86 -3.67 -15.10
C ASP A 139 2.17 -4.89 -14.50
N LEU A 140 0.84 -4.93 -14.62
CA LEU A 140 0.06 -6.12 -14.30
C LEU A 140 0.55 -7.32 -15.14
N PRO A 141 0.93 -8.45 -14.50
CA PRO A 141 1.45 -9.61 -15.23
C PRO A 141 0.46 -10.14 -16.27
N LYS A 142 0.90 -10.27 -17.52
CA LYS A 142 0.03 -10.70 -18.64
C LYS A 142 -0.55 -12.10 -18.41
N ARG A 143 0.23 -12.98 -17.79
CA ARG A 143 -0.13 -14.39 -17.49
C ARG A 143 -0.35 -14.57 -16.00
N MET A 144 -1.62 -14.66 -15.60
CA MET A 144 -2.04 -14.91 -14.22
C MET A 144 -2.88 -16.18 -14.13
N SER A 145 -2.79 -16.88 -13.01
CA SER A 145 -3.79 -17.90 -12.64
C SER A 145 -5.17 -17.27 -12.52
N ALA A 146 -6.24 -18.03 -12.75
CA ALA A 146 -7.60 -17.49 -12.68
C ALA A 146 -7.95 -16.94 -11.29
N ARG A 147 -7.33 -17.50 -10.24
CA ARG A 147 -7.49 -17.05 -8.85
C ARG A 147 -6.83 -15.68 -8.64
N VAL A 148 -5.55 -15.56 -9.03
CA VAL A 148 -4.81 -14.29 -8.92
C VAL A 148 -5.48 -13.20 -9.75
N ARG A 149 -5.88 -13.51 -10.99
CA ARG A 149 -6.54 -12.54 -11.88
C ARG A 149 -7.78 -11.94 -11.24
N ARG A 150 -8.68 -12.76 -10.69
CA ARG A 150 -9.90 -12.27 -10.02
C ARG A 150 -9.58 -11.37 -8.83
N ALA A 151 -8.59 -11.75 -8.03
CA ALA A 151 -8.19 -10.96 -6.88
C ALA A 151 -7.55 -9.64 -7.28
N MET A 152 -6.62 -9.64 -8.25
CA MET A 152 -6.02 -8.41 -8.76
C MET A 152 -7.05 -7.50 -9.42
N THR A 153 -8.03 -8.02 -10.16
CA THR A 153 -9.13 -7.20 -10.68
C THR A 153 -9.90 -6.51 -9.55
N PHE A 154 -10.24 -7.24 -8.48
CA PHE A 154 -10.94 -6.67 -7.34
C PHE A 154 -10.07 -5.61 -6.62
N LEU A 155 -8.84 -5.96 -6.24
CA LEU A 155 -7.93 -5.08 -5.49
C LEU A 155 -7.56 -3.82 -6.28
N MET A 156 -7.24 -3.93 -7.57
CA MET A 156 -6.95 -2.77 -8.41
C MET A 156 -8.19 -1.90 -8.60
N SER A 157 -9.40 -2.47 -8.68
CA SER A 157 -10.63 -1.66 -8.71
C SER A 157 -10.80 -0.84 -7.43
N LYS A 158 -10.45 -1.40 -6.27
CA LYS A 158 -10.41 -0.66 -4.99
C LYS A 158 -9.33 0.41 -4.96
N SER A 159 -8.15 0.17 -5.53
CA SER A 159 -7.14 1.23 -5.69
C SER A 159 -7.67 2.41 -6.52
N VAL A 160 -8.31 2.13 -7.66
CA VAL A 160 -8.91 3.18 -8.50
C VAL A 160 -10.01 3.94 -7.76
N GLU A 161 -10.93 3.23 -7.10
CA GLU A 161 -11.98 3.84 -6.29
C GLU A 161 -11.40 4.71 -5.15
N ALA A 162 -10.33 4.25 -4.50
CA ALA A 162 -9.65 4.97 -3.43
C ALA A 162 -9.01 6.27 -3.93
N VAL A 163 -8.32 6.22 -5.07
CA VAL A 163 -7.71 7.38 -5.72
C VAL A 163 -8.77 8.38 -6.21
N GLN A 164 -9.99 7.95 -6.50
CA GLN A 164 -11.05 8.86 -6.94
C GLN A 164 -11.84 9.52 -5.81
N THR A 165 -11.65 9.10 -4.55
CA THR A 165 -12.38 9.64 -3.39
C THR A 165 -11.50 10.52 -2.51
N SER A 166 -11.93 11.75 -2.27
CA SER A 166 -11.32 12.64 -1.29
C SER A 166 -11.68 12.29 0.17
N GLN A 167 -12.69 11.44 0.39
CA GLN A 167 -13.15 11.05 1.72
C GLN A 167 -12.29 9.91 2.29
N SER A 168 -11.50 10.20 3.33
CA SER A 168 -10.67 9.22 4.05
C SER A 168 -11.47 8.02 4.57
N GLN A 169 -12.64 8.27 5.17
CA GLN A 169 -13.52 7.22 5.68
C GLN A 169 -13.93 6.21 4.60
N ARG A 170 -14.14 6.66 3.35
CA ARG A 170 -14.42 5.75 2.23
C ARG A 170 -13.20 4.91 1.86
N ARG A 171 -11.99 5.47 1.89
CA ARG A 171 -10.76 4.70 1.65
C ARG A 171 -10.58 3.62 2.71
N LEU A 172 -10.86 3.92 3.98
CA LEU A 172 -10.89 2.92 5.06
C LEU A 172 -11.94 1.83 4.80
N GLN A 173 -13.11 2.19 4.29
CA GLN A 173 -14.13 1.20 3.93
C GLN A 173 -13.64 0.25 2.83
N PHE A 174 -12.96 0.77 1.80
CA PHE A 174 -12.33 -0.03 0.75
C PHE A 174 -11.20 -0.91 1.28
N ALA A 175 -10.46 -0.43 2.29
CA ALA A 175 -9.44 -1.22 2.96
C ALA A 175 -10.04 -2.42 3.70
N VAL A 176 -11.14 -2.22 4.44
CA VAL A 176 -11.88 -3.30 5.10
C VAL A 176 -12.41 -4.31 4.08
N ASP A 177 -12.98 -3.85 2.96
CA ASP A 177 -13.44 -4.74 1.87
C ASP A 177 -12.30 -5.57 1.27
N SER A 178 -11.15 -4.93 1.06
CA SER A 178 -9.94 -5.57 0.51
C SER A 178 -9.39 -6.61 1.48
N TRP A 179 -9.31 -6.27 2.77
CA TRP A 179 -8.89 -7.18 3.82
C TRP A 179 -9.84 -8.38 3.94
N ASP A 180 -11.15 -8.15 4.03
CA ASP A 180 -12.18 -9.20 4.11
C ASP A 180 -12.08 -10.17 2.91
N TYR A 181 -11.90 -9.61 1.70
CA TYR A 181 -11.70 -10.40 0.50
C TYR A 181 -10.43 -11.25 0.58
N LEU A 182 -9.32 -10.63 0.99
CA LEU A 182 -8.02 -11.30 1.07
C LEU A 182 -8.02 -12.46 2.07
N ILE A 183 -8.54 -12.26 3.29
CA ILE A 183 -8.57 -13.32 4.31
C ILE A 183 -9.52 -14.47 3.95
N ALA A 184 -10.60 -14.17 3.22
CA ALA A 184 -11.54 -15.20 2.78
C ALA A 184 -10.98 -16.05 1.63
N ASN A 185 -10.08 -15.49 0.83
CA ASN A 185 -9.58 -16.11 -0.40
C ASN A 185 -8.12 -16.56 -0.36
N PHE A 186 -7.32 -16.16 0.62
CA PHE A 186 -5.90 -16.50 0.62
C PHE A 186 -5.46 -16.92 2.02
N PRO A 187 -4.78 -18.09 2.13
CA PRO A 187 -4.30 -18.54 3.43
C PRO A 187 -3.25 -17.55 3.94
N LYS A 188 -3.33 -17.20 5.22
CA LYS A 188 -2.20 -16.61 5.93
C LYS A 188 -1.18 -17.71 6.18
N ARG A 189 0.03 -17.52 5.67
CA ARG A 189 1.22 -18.29 5.99
C ARG A 189 2.30 -17.29 6.37
N ASP A 190 3.24 -17.71 7.20
CA ASP A 190 4.44 -16.93 7.52
C ASP A 190 5.39 -16.92 6.32
N ASP A 191 4.94 -16.31 5.23
CA ASP A 191 5.84 -15.86 4.18
C ASP A 191 6.35 -14.48 4.62
N PRO A 192 7.66 -14.19 4.53
CA PRO A 192 8.21 -12.94 5.00
C PRO A 192 7.49 -11.77 4.33
N LEU A 193 6.86 -10.95 5.17
CA LEU A 193 6.40 -9.64 4.77
C LEU A 193 7.59 -8.70 4.73
N PRO A 194 7.63 -7.75 3.78
CA PRO A 194 8.59 -6.66 3.88
C PRO A 194 8.41 -5.98 5.24
N ARG A 195 9.52 -5.79 5.98
CA ARG A 195 9.51 -4.82 7.08
C ARG A 195 9.16 -3.47 6.45
N GLN A 196 8.13 -2.81 7.02
CA GLN A 196 7.81 -1.42 6.70
C GLN A 196 8.99 -0.55 7.14
#